data_AF-A0A0G2BF70-F1
#
_entry.id   AF-A0A0G2BF70-F1
#
_cell.length_a   1.000
_cell.length_b   1.000
_cell.length_c   1.000
_cell.angle_alpha   90.00
_cell.angle_beta   90.00
_cell.angle_gamma   90.00
#
_symmetry.space_group_name_H-M   'P 1'
#
loop_
_entity.id
_entity.type
_entity.pdbx_description
1 polymer ?
#
loop_
_entity_poly.entity_id
_entity_poly.type
_entity_poly.pdbx_seq_one_letter_code
_entity_poly.pdbx_strand_id
1 'polypeptide(L)'
;MYFVWYDEFLDSVFIVSFLKFSRKKSAVPEPNFCKHFFHYSIIPRFGIVEGMATSRFIHLHTHSHYSFLQALPKIDELVEKAKKEGMDALALTDAGNMHGAIEFYKAATKAGVKPILGVDAYLAPRSRFEKDHILDAKRSRIVLLAENNEGYQNLLALVTRSWTEGFFERPRMDKELLRERSRGLIALLPSFAGDVSQCLRAGDSDGAAAALAEFKNIFGADNVFLEITHHPKVAGHEELQQQIIALARASDTSLVGQHDVYYLNPDDREATEIMRRIQQGEHGKNEDEDFSFISEKTAEKLFKDTPDALTASGHIADRCTLSFELGKWTFPTVPVSKGFKNHDEELRAKAYAGIAARGLAETKEVTDRIDYELDIIINKGFAVYYLIVADLLAFARRENILTTTRGSAAGSLVAYLTGITNVDPLFYKLPFERFLNPERPKAPDIDMDMADNRRDEMMRSLSRWARRGSR
;
A
#
# COMPACT_ATOMS: atom_id res chain seq x y z
N MET A 1 8.36 31.35 -8.97
CA MET A 1 9.68 31.58 -8.34
C MET A 1 9.73 30.74 -7.07
N TYR A 2 10.10 29.46 -7.19
CA TYR A 2 10.14 28.51 -6.08
C TYR A 2 11.59 28.09 -5.90
N PHE A 3 12.18 28.45 -4.75
CA PHE A 3 13.47 27.95 -4.34
C PHE A 3 13.27 26.60 -3.64
N VAL A 4 13.87 25.57 -4.21
CA VAL A 4 13.96 24.22 -3.65
C VAL A 4 15.35 24.08 -3.03
N TRP A 5 15.41 23.62 -1.78
CA TRP A 5 16.62 23.02 -1.20
C TRP A 5 16.23 21.69 -0.55
N TYR A 6 16.93 20.64 -0.97
CA TYR A 6 16.79 19.23 -0.58
C TYR A 6 17.64 18.93 0.66
N ASP A 7 17.18 18.03 1.54
CA ASP A 7 18.04 17.02 2.20
C ASP A 7 17.26 15.90 2.94
N GLU A 8 17.42 14.69 2.39
CA GLU A 8 17.36 13.29 2.92
C GLU A 8 16.15 12.74 3.72
N PHE A 9 15.61 11.62 3.17
CA PHE A 9 14.76 10.54 3.69
C PHE A 9 13.42 10.93 4.35
N LEU A 10 12.27 10.63 3.70
CA LEU A 10 11.56 9.33 3.66
C LEU A 10 11.17 8.82 5.05
N ASP A 11 10.05 9.36 5.54
CA ASP A 11 9.01 8.66 6.30
C ASP A 11 7.99 9.71 6.74
N SER A 12 6.82 9.75 6.10
CA SER A 12 5.66 10.45 6.68
C SER A 12 4.35 9.98 6.04
N VAL A 13 3.63 9.19 6.84
CA VAL A 13 2.30 8.62 6.60
C VAL A 13 1.24 9.71 6.74
N PHE A 14 0.33 9.82 5.77
CA PHE A 14 -0.90 10.61 5.90
C PHE A 14 -2.05 9.74 6.44
N ILE A 15 -2.78 10.26 7.43
CA ILE A 15 -3.96 9.67 8.06
C ILE A 15 -5.22 10.36 7.51
N VAL A 16 -6.21 9.58 7.06
CA VAL A 16 -7.60 10.03 6.91
C VAL A 16 -8.51 9.02 7.61
N SER A 17 -9.32 9.53 8.55
CA SER A 17 -10.24 8.75 9.39
C SER A 17 -11.67 8.89 8.85
N PHE A 18 -12.38 7.78 8.64
CA PHE A 18 -13.81 7.80 8.32
C PHE A 18 -14.63 6.95 9.32
N LEU A 19 -15.68 7.57 9.85
CA LEU A 19 -16.71 6.97 10.69
C LEU A 19 -17.54 5.94 9.91
N LYS A 20 -17.86 4.80 10.54
CA LYS A 20 -19.04 3.98 10.19
C LYS A 20 -19.86 3.63 11.43
N PHE A 21 -21.14 3.95 11.36
CA PHE A 21 -22.21 3.58 12.30
C PHE A 21 -22.44 2.07 12.30
N SER A 22 -22.59 1.46 13.49
CA SER A 22 -23.00 0.06 13.65
C SER A 22 -24.43 -0.01 14.22
N ARG A 23 -25.33 -0.71 13.51
CA ARG A 23 -26.65 -1.11 13.99
C ARG A 23 -26.56 -2.50 14.62
N LYS A 24 -26.97 -2.59 15.88
CA LYS A 24 -27.14 -3.83 16.66
C LYS A 24 -28.17 -4.77 16.03
N LYS A 25 -27.87 -6.08 16.00
CA LYS A 25 -28.86 -7.13 16.26
C LYS A 25 -28.24 -8.23 17.13
N SER A 26 -29.09 -8.71 18.02
CA SER A 26 -28.95 -9.59 19.18
C SER A 26 -28.71 -11.07 18.86
N ALA A 27 -27.98 -11.76 19.74
CA ALA A 27 -28.09 -13.22 19.93
C ALA A 27 -27.82 -13.58 21.39
N VAL A 28 -28.65 -14.49 21.93
CA VAL A 28 -28.56 -15.12 23.27
C VAL A 28 -28.06 -16.57 23.07
N PRO A 29 -27.29 -17.17 24.00
CA PRO A 29 -26.56 -18.42 23.75
C PRO A 29 -27.15 -19.70 24.41
N GLU A 30 -26.53 -20.83 24.03
CA GLU A 30 -26.36 -22.14 24.74
C GLU A 30 -27.20 -23.38 24.27
N PRO A 31 -26.75 -24.64 24.56
CA PRO A 31 -25.38 -25.19 24.49
C PRO A 31 -25.28 -26.67 23.97
N ASN A 32 -24.03 -27.09 23.71
CA ASN A 32 -23.42 -28.44 23.89
C ASN A 32 -24.14 -29.71 23.42
N PHE A 33 -23.52 -30.45 22.47
CA PHE A 33 -23.45 -31.91 22.56
C PHE A 33 -22.15 -32.44 21.94
N CYS A 34 -21.34 -33.06 22.79
CA CYS A 34 -20.15 -33.83 22.44
C CYS A 34 -20.57 -35.29 22.17
N LYS A 35 -20.25 -35.85 21.00
CA LYS A 35 -20.28 -37.30 20.78
C LYS A 35 -19.09 -37.74 19.94
N HIS A 36 -18.20 -38.48 20.58
CA HIS A 36 -17.19 -39.33 19.95
C HIS A 36 -17.87 -40.40 19.10
N PHE A 37 -17.45 -40.54 17.85
CA PHE A 37 -17.66 -41.74 17.04
C PHE A 37 -16.32 -42.14 16.41
N PHE A 38 -15.75 -43.23 16.92
CA PHE A 38 -14.82 -44.06 16.18
C PHE A 38 -15.63 -44.88 15.18
N HIS A 39 -15.34 -44.80 13.88
CA HIS A 39 -15.62 -45.87 12.94
C HIS A 39 -14.56 -45.90 11.83
N TYR A 40 -14.04 -47.11 11.61
CA TYR A 40 -13.12 -47.53 10.57
C TYR A 40 -13.62 -47.11 9.18
N SER A 41 -12.72 -46.62 8.33
CA SER A 41 -12.94 -46.53 6.88
C SER A 41 -11.81 -47.19 6.11
N ILE A 42 -12.24 -48.19 5.36
CA ILE A 42 -11.57 -48.99 4.34
C ILE A 42 -10.94 -48.09 3.28
N ILE A 43 -9.72 -48.41 2.86
CA ILE A 43 -9.00 -47.76 1.75
C ILE A 43 -9.55 -48.30 0.42
N PRO A 44 -10.16 -47.48 -0.46
CA PRO A 44 -10.34 -47.86 -1.86
C PRO A 44 -9.16 -47.33 -2.68
N ARG A 45 -8.52 -48.23 -3.43
CA ARG A 45 -7.63 -47.89 -4.54
C ARG A 45 -8.37 -46.97 -5.52
N PHE A 46 -7.96 -45.70 -5.60
CA PHE A 46 -8.34 -44.85 -6.72
C PHE A 46 -7.30 -45.01 -7.83
N GLY A 47 -7.81 -45.36 -9.02
CA GLY A 47 -7.06 -45.32 -10.26
C GLY A 47 -6.58 -43.91 -10.54
N ILE A 48 -5.44 -43.85 -11.23
CA ILE A 48 -4.86 -42.62 -11.78
C ILE A 48 -5.87 -42.06 -12.78
N VAL A 49 -6.62 -41.04 -12.35
CA VAL A 49 -7.24 -40.11 -13.28
C VAL A 49 -6.15 -39.10 -13.57
N GLU A 50 -5.57 -39.16 -14.77
CA GLU A 50 -4.77 -38.06 -15.30
C GLU A 50 -5.60 -36.78 -15.15
N GLY A 51 -5.17 -35.90 -14.23
CA GLY A 51 -5.85 -34.66 -13.96
C GLY A 51 -5.82 -33.82 -15.23
N MET A 52 -6.98 -33.55 -15.82
CA MET A 52 -7.15 -32.36 -16.64
C MET A 52 -6.68 -31.19 -15.77
N ALA A 53 -5.56 -30.56 -16.13
CA ALA A 53 -5.14 -29.34 -15.48
C ALA A 53 -6.28 -28.33 -15.67
N THR A 54 -7.01 -28.06 -14.59
CA THR A 54 -8.00 -26.99 -14.58
C THR A 54 -7.24 -25.70 -14.83
N SER A 55 -7.58 -25.00 -15.91
CA SER A 55 -7.16 -23.63 -16.17
C SER A 55 -7.33 -22.82 -14.90
N ARG A 56 -6.31 -22.06 -14.51
CA ARG A 56 -6.37 -21.14 -13.37
C ARG A 56 -5.88 -19.79 -13.83
N PHE A 57 -6.83 -18.91 -14.14
CA PHE A 57 -6.56 -17.58 -14.65
C PHE A 57 -6.73 -16.54 -13.55
N ILE A 58 -5.68 -15.77 -13.30
CA ILE A 58 -5.65 -14.69 -12.32
C ILE A 58 -5.35 -13.37 -13.03
N HIS A 59 -6.14 -12.35 -12.72
CA HIS A 59 -5.83 -11.00 -13.16
C HIS A 59 -4.64 -10.45 -12.36
N LEU A 60 -3.54 -10.20 -13.07
CA LEU A 60 -2.29 -9.65 -12.58
C LEU A 60 -2.05 -8.19 -13.01
N HIS A 61 -2.84 -7.70 -13.97
CA HIS A 61 -2.77 -6.34 -14.50
C HIS A 61 -4.16 -5.69 -14.39
N THR A 62 -4.44 -5.08 -13.24
CA THR A 62 -5.73 -4.42 -12.98
C THR A 62 -5.58 -3.06 -12.33
N HIS A 63 -6.49 -2.17 -12.70
CA HIS A 63 -6.53 -0.80 -12.24
C HIS A 63 -7.80 -0.52 -11.44
N SER A 64 -7.65 0.23 -10.35
CA SER A 64 -8.75 0.74 -9.54
C SER A 64 -8.93 2.24 -9.74
N HIS A 65 -9.92 2.83 -9.09
CA HIS A 65 -10.10 4.28 -9.04
C HIS A 65 -8.90 5.08 -8.51
N TYR A 66 -7.90 4.43 -7.90
CA TYR A 66 -6.62 5.07 -7.56
C TYR A 66 -5.69 5.27 -8.77
N SER A 67 -5.99 4.63 -9.90
CA SER A 67 -5.51 5.04 -11.23
C SER A 67 -6.31 6.24 -11.70
N PHE A 68 -5.95 7.40 -11.16
CA PHE A 68 -6.74 8.62 -11.30
C PHE A 68 -7.05 8.97 -12.76
N LEU A 69 -8.34 9.19 -13.01
CA LEU A 69 -8.92 9.52 -14.31
C LEU A 69 -8.57 8.50 -15.42
N GLN A 70 -8.34 7.22 -15.06
CA GLN A 70 -8.01 6.14 -15.99
C GLN A 70 -8.88 4.90 -15.80
N ALA A 71 -9.18 4.53 -14.54
CA ALA A 71 -10.00 3.36 -14.21
C ALA A 71 -11.13 3.70 -13.23
N LEU A 72 -12.22 2.95 -13.32
CA LEU A 72 -13.45 3.14 -12.52
C LEU A 72 -13.55 2.29 -11.23
N PRO A 73 -13.11 1.02 -11.19
CA PRO A 73 -13.49 0.10 -10.12
C PRO A 73 -13.11 0.57 -8.73
N LYS A 74 -14.04 0.49 -7.78
CA LYS A 74 -13.68 0.56 -6.36
C LYS A 74 -12.99 -0.73 -5.91
N ILE A 75 -12.14 -0.62 -4.90
CA ILE A 75 -11.40 -1.76 -4.37
C ILE A 75 -12.33 -2.90 -3.93
N ASP A 76 -13.36 -2.58 -3.14
CA ASP A 76 -14.33 -3.58 -2.68
C ASP A 76 -15.06 -4.25 -3.87
N GLU A 77 -15.45 -3.48 -4.89
CA GLU A 77 -16.17 -3.98 -6.08
C GLU A 77 -15.28 -4.88 -6.94
N LEU A 78 -14.01 -4.53 -7.10
CA LEU A 78 -13.02 -5.31 -7.85
C LEU A 78 -12.77 -6.67 -7.18
N VAL A 79 -12.62 -6.68 -5.85
CA VAL A 79 -12.45 -7.91 -5.05
C VAL A 79 -13.72 -8.78 -5.10
N GLU A 80 -14.90 -8.17 -4.98
CA GLU A 80 -16.19 -8.87 -5.09
C GLU A 80 -16.36 -9.51 -6.47
N LYS A 81 -15.98 -8.81 -7.54
CA LYS A 81 -16.02 -9.33 -8.91
C LYS A 81 -15.09 -10.54 -9.07
N ALA A 82 -13.83 -10.46 -8.63
CA ALA A 82 -12.90 -11.59 -8.68
C ALA A 82 -13.43 -12.81 -7.93
N LYS A 83 -13.97 -12.61 -6.72
CA LYS A 83 -14.58 -13.69 -5.93
C LYS A 83 -15.79 -14.32 -6.64
N LYS A 84 -16.65 -13.50 -7.25
CA LYS A 84 -17.83 -13.96 -7.98
C LYS A 84 -17.47 -14.80 -9.20
N GLU A 85 -16.38 -14.44 -9.89
CA GLU A 85 -15.85 -15.21 -11.03
C GLU A 85 -15.03 -16.45 -10.61
N GLY A 86 -14.89 -16.71 -9.30
CA GLY A 86 -14.23 -17.90 -8.76
C GLY A 86 -12.71 -17.80 -8.64
N MET A 87 -12.13 -16.61 -8.81
CA MET A 87 -10.69 -16.40 -8.67
C MET A 87 -10.28 -16.40 -7.19
N ASP A 88 -9.22 -17.14 -6.87
CA ASP A 88 -8.66 -17.25 -5.52
C ASP A 88 -7.59 -16.19 -5.21
N ALA A 89 -7.12 -15.46 -6.24
CA ALA A 89 -6.17 -14.37 -6.12
C ALA A 89 -6.54 -13.21 -7.06
N LEU A 90 -5.98 -12.02 -6.79
CA LEU A 90 -6.12 -10.83 -7.62
C LEU A 90 -4.93 -9.90 -7.37
N ALA A 91 -4.38 -9.29 -8.44
CA ALA A 91 -3.39 -8.23 -8.30
C ALA A 91 -4.00 -6.85 -8.49
N LEU A 92 -3.56 -5.89 -7.68
CA LEU A 92 -3.80 -4.46 -7.89
C LEU A 92 -2.51 -3.81 -8.39
N THR A 93 -2.55 -3.21 -9.57
CA THR A 93 -1.40 -2.61 -10.26
C THR A 93 -1.76 -1.21 -10.76
N ASP A 94 -2.11 -0.32 -9.84
CA ASP A 94 -2.52 1.04 -10.20
C ASP A 94 -1.40 1.83 -10.92
N ALA A 95 -1.82 2.78 -11.76
CA ALA A 95 -0.93 3.53 -12.64
C ALA A 95 0.02 4.45 -11.86
N GLY A 96 1.29 4.05 -11.78
CA GLY A 96 2.38 4.82 -11.16
C GLY A 96 2.22 5.09 -9.66
N ASN A 97 1.35 4.36 -8.96
CA ASN A 97 1.12 4.56 -7.53
C ASN A 97 0.64 3.28 -6.83
N MET A 98 0.63 3.32 -5.49
CA MET A 98 0.14 2.22 -4.64
C MET A 98 -0.83 2.75 -3.56
N HIS A 99 -1.59 3.80 -3.86
CA HIS A 99 -2.48 4.44 -2.86
C HIS A 99 -3.51 3.47 -2.27
N GLY A 100 -4.06 2.58 -3.09
CA GLY A 100 -5.04 1.58 -2.69
C GLY A 100 -4.46 0.32 -2.05
N ALA A 101 -3.14 0.15 -1.95
CA ALA A 101 -2.53 -1.14 -1.62
C ALA A 101 -2.98 -1.73 -0.27
N ILE A 102 -3.04 -0.92 0.79
CA ILE A 102 -3.45 -1.39 2.13
C ILE A 102 -4.97 -1.60 2.23
N GLU A 103 -5.76 -0.75 1.55
CA GLU A 103 -7.21 -0.95 1.45
C GLU A 103 -7.53 -2.27 0.74
N PHE A 104 -6.88 -2.49 -0.40
CA PHE A 104 -6.99 -3.71 -1.19
C PHE A 104 -6.55 -4.95 -0.45
N TYR A 105 -5.39 -4.91 0.22
CA TYR A 105 -4.91 -6.03 1.02
C TYR A 105 -5.95 -6.44 2.08
N LYS A 106 -6.54 -5.47 2.78
CA LYS A 106 -7.59 -5.73 3.79
C LYS A 106 -8.86 -6.28 3.16
N ALA A 107 -9.33 -5.68 2.06
CA ALA A 107 -10.57 -6.08 1.37
C ALA A 107 -10.46 -7.50 0.81
N ALA A 108 -9.37 -7.79 0.06
CA ALA A 108 -9.10 -9.10 -0.52
C ALA A 108 -8.95 -10.18 0.55
N THR A 109 -8.13 -9.94 1.58
CA THR A 109 -7.94 -10.89 2.70
C THR A 109 -9.26 -11.20 3.40
N LYS A 110 -10.09 -10.17 3.67
CA LYS A 110 -11.41 -10.35 4.28
C LYS A 110 -12.36 -11.15 3.39
N ALA A 111 -12.26 -11.00 2.07
CA ALA A 111 -13.06 -11.74 1.10
C ALA A 111 -12.58 -13.19 0.89
N GLY A 112 -11.38 -13.55 1.37
CA GLY A 112 -10.74 -14.83 1.10
C GLY A 112 -10.09 -14.91 -0.29
N VAL A 113 -9.78 -13.75 -0.89
CA VAL A 113 -9.04 -13.63 -2.15
C VAL A 113 -7.61 -13.23 -1.80
N LYS A 114 -6.60 -13.94 -2.30
CA LYS A 114 -5.19 -13.66 -2.06
C LYS A 114 -4.80 -12.34 -2.74
N PRO A 115 -4.37 -11.32 -1.97
CA PRO A 115 -3.93 -10.04 -2.54
C PRO A 115 -2.52 -10.17 -3.14
N ILE A 116 -2.35 -9.70 -4.37
CA ILE A 116 -1.05 -9.48 -4.99
C ILE A 116 -0.87 -7.97 -5.14
N LEU A 117 0.20 -7.41 -4.56
CA LEU A 117 0.45 -5.98 -4.61
C LEU A 117 1.44 -5.67 -5.72
N GLY A 118 1.11 -4.71 -6.57
CA GLY A 118 1.98 -4.27 -7.64
C GLY A 118 1.76 -2.82 -8.04
N VAL A 119 2.36 -2.45 -9.16
CA VAL A 119 2.24 -1.12 -9.77
C VAL A 119 2.44 -1.26 -11.27
N ASP A 120 1.62 -0.57 -12.05
CA ASP A 120 1.89 -0.36 -13.48
C ASP A 120 2.71 0.93 -13.62
N ALA A 121 4.03 0.78 -13.61
CA ALA A 121 5.01 1.85 -13.49
C ALA A 121 5.37 2.46 -14.85
N TYR A 122 5.60 3.77 -14.88
CA TYR A 122 6.14 4.47 -16.06
C TYR A 122 7.66 4.41 -16.07
N LEU A 123 8.24 4.25 -17.26
CA LEU A 123 9.69 4.25 -17.48
C LEU A 123 10.13 5.48 -18.25
N ALA A 124 11.20 6.11 -17.76
CA ALA A 124 11.94 7.11 -18.49
C ALA A 124 12.75 6.45 -19.60
N PRO A 125 12.73 6.96 -20.85
CA PRO A 125 13.50 6.40 -21.95
C PRO A 125 15.02 6.49 -21.72
N ARG A 126 15.45 7.54 -21.01
CA ARG A 126 16.85 7.82 -20.66
C ARG A 126 17.04 7.70 -19.15
N SER A 127 17.08 8.83 -18.43
CA SER A 127 17.15 8.86 -16.97
C SER A 127 15.90 9.51 -16.39
N ARG A 128 15.54 9.12 -15.17
CA ARG A 128 14.43 9.73 -14.43
C ARG A 128 14.66 11.22 -14.15
N PHE A 129 15.92 11.68 -14.13
CA PHE A 129 16.29 13.08 -13.93
C PHE A 129 16.15 13.95 -15.19
N GLU A 130 16.11 13.33 -16.36
CA GLU A 130 16.01 14.01 -17.66
C GLU A 130 14.55 14.30 -18.02
N LYS A 131 14.27 15.53 -18.48
CA LYS A 131 12.90 16.07 -18.64
C LYS A 131 12.76 16.83 -19.96
N ASP A 132 13.25 16.25 -21.04
CA ASP A 132 13.14 16.84 -22.37
C ASP A 132 11.84 16.41 -23.06
N HIS A 133 11.04 17.38 -23.54
CA HIS A 133 9.74 17.12 -24.14
C HIS A 133 9.80 16.38 -25.50
N ILE A 134 10.95 16.34 -26.16
CA ILE A 134 11.14 15.66 -27.45
C ILE A 134 11.76 14.29 -27.21
N LEU A 135 12.89 14.26 -26.48
CA LEU A 135 13.68 13.05 -26.27
C LEU A 135 13.04 12.10 -25.25
N ASP A 136 12.30 12.63 -24.27
CA ASP A 136 11.61 11.84 -23.25
C ASP A 136 10.09 11.77 -23.48
N ALA A 137 9.64 12.04 -24.71
CA ALA A 137 8.25 11.93 -25.13
C ALA A 137 7.74 10.48 -25.12
N LYS A 138 8.64 9.51 -25.32
CA LYS A 138 8.31 8.08 -25.34
C LYS A 138 7.79 7.66 -23.96
N ARG A 139 6.55 7.17 -23.92
CA ARG A 139 5.92 6.67 -22.69
C ARG A 139 6.01 5.16 -22.68
N SER A 140 6.91 4.63 -21.86
CA SER A 140 7.06 3.19 -21.66
C SER A 140 6.53 2.79 -20.29
N ARG A 141 6.06 1.55 -20.15
CA ARG A 141 5.48 1.00 -18.93
C ARG A 141 6.04 -0.38 -18.60
N ILE A 142 5.96 -0.73 -17.33
CA ILE A 142 6.29 -2.06 -16.81
C ILE A 142 5.38 -2.35 -15.63
N VAL A 143 4.80 -3.55 -15.61
CA VAL A 143 4.02 -4.00 -14.44
C VAL A 143 4.97 -4.73 -13.50
N LEU A 144 5.02 -4.28 -12.25
CA LEU A 144 5.87 -4.88 -11.22
C LEU A 144 4.97 -5.43 -10.11
N LEU A 145 5.19 -6.70 -9.74
CA LEU A 145 4.49 -7.39 -8.66
C LEU A 145 5.48 -7.69 -7.53
N ALA A 146 5.05 -7.48 -6.29
CA ALA A 146 5.81 -7.90 -5.12
C ALA A 146 5.63 -9.40 -4.91
N GLU A 147 6.69 -10.18 -5.16
CA GLU A 147 6.72 -11.62 -4.89
C GLU A 147 6.75 -11.90 -3.38
N ASN A 148 7.36 -11.01 -2.59
CA ASN A 148 7.50 -11.16 -1.15
C ASN A 148 7.63 -9.80 -0.45
N ASN A 149 7.79 -9.82 0.88
CA ASN A 149 7.89 -8.61 1.70
C ASN A 149 9.09 -7.71 1.30
N GLU A 150 10.21 -8.26 0.83
CA GLU A 150 11.34 -7.48 0.31
C GLU A 150 10.95 -6.77 -0.99
N GLY A 151 10.28 -7.49 -1.91
CA GLY A 151 9.69 -6.93 -3.11
C GLY A 151 8.74 -5.77 -2.81
N TYR A 152 7.87 -5.92 -1.82
CA TYR A 152 6.97 -4.85 -1.41
C TYR A 152 7.71 -3.59 -0.93
N GLN A 153 8.76 -3.75 -0.12
CA GLN A 153 9.61 -2.62 0.31
C GLN A 153 10.31 -1.95 -0.88
N ASN A 154 10.76 -2.75 -1.85
CA ASN A 154 11.36 -2.24 -3.07
C ASN A 154 10.33 -1.48 -3.93
N LEU A 155 9.08 -1.97 -4.06
CA LEU A 155 8.02 -1.23 -4.74
C LEU A 155 7.75 0.13 -4.06
N LEU A 156 7.69 0.19 -2.73
CA LEU A 156 7.53 1.44 -2.00
C LEU A 156 8.65 2.45 -2.32
N ALA A 157 9.91 1.98 -2.33
CA ALA A 157 11.06 2.81 -2.67
C ALA A 157 11.02 3.29 -4.13
N LEU A 158 10.73 2.37 -5.06
CA LEU A 158 10.60 2.64 -6.50
C LEU A 158 9.53 3.69 -6.79
N VAL A 159 8.31 3.47 -6.27
CA VAL A 159 7.19 4.40 -6.43
C VAL A 159 7.55 5.74 -5.82
N THR A 160 8.10 5.77 -4.60
CA THR A 160 8.44 7.05 -3.97
C THR A 160 9.46 7.84 -4.80
N ARG A 161 10.55 7.21 -5.24
CA ARG A 161 11.57 7.87 -6.06
C ARG A 161 11.03 8.30 -7.43
N SER A 162 10.09 7.56 -8.01
CA SER A 162 9.43 7.97 -9.25
C SER A 162 8.65 9.28 -9.12
N TRP A 163 8.10 9.57 -7.93
CA TRP A 163 7.41 10.82 -7.61
C TRP A 163 8.35 11.93 -7.15
N THR A 164 9.36 11.63 -6.34
CA THR A 164 10.23 12.66 -5.74
C THR A 164 11.38 13.08 -6.67
N GLU A 165 11.87 12.17 -7.51
CA GLU A 165 13.00 12.38 -8.42
C GLU A 165 12.51 12.40 -9.88
N GLY A 166 11.76 11.36 -10.26
CA GLY A 166 11.43 11.04 -11.65
C GLY A 166 10.22 11.77 -12.26
N PHE A 167 9.51 12.57 -11.47
CA PHE A 167 8.26 13.17 -11.90
C PHE A 167 8.48 14.22 -13.00
N PHE A 168 7.83 14.01 -14.13
CA PHE A 168 7.76 14.97 -15.23
C PHE A 168 6.30 15.28 -15.55
N GLU A 169 5.69 14.51 -16.43
CA GLU A 169 4.22 14.48 -16.60
C GLU A 169 3.58 13.29 -15.88
N ARG A 170 4.38 12.25 -15.65
CA ARG A 170 4.05 11.04 -14.92
C ARG A 170 5.22 10.70 -13.98
N PRO A 171 4.98 9.96 -12.88
CA PRO A 171 6.05 9.49 -12.01
C PRO A 171 6.83 8.37 -12.72
N ARG A 172 8.07 8.63 -13.13
CA ARG A 172 8.87 7.70 -13.94
C ARG A 172 10.00 7.07 -13.15
N MET A 173 10.23 5.79 -13.36
CA MET A 173 11.44 5.08 -12.94
C MET A 173 12.43 5.03 -14.11
N ASP A 174 13.70 4.76 -13.84
CA ASP A 174 14.66 4.40 -14.89
C ASP A 174 15.30 3.05 -14.59
N LYS A 175 16.01 2.51 -15.58
CA LYS A 175 16.60 1.17 -15.50
C LYS A 175 17.71 1.09 -14.45
N GLU A 176 18.39 2.20 -14.14
CA GLU A 176 19.33 2.28 -13.02
C GLU A 176 18.61 2.01 -11.70
N LEU A 177 17.53 2.76 -11.42
CA LEU A 177 16.75 2.59 -10.20
C LEU A 177 16.13 1.19 -10.10
N LEU A 178 15.68 0.61 -11.21
CA LEU A 178 15.19 -0.78 -11.21
C LEU A 178 16.29 -1.78 -10.81
N ARG A 179 17.53 -1.62 -11.28
CA ARG A 179 18.66 -2.49 -10.87
C ARG A 179 18.94 -2.42 -9.38
N GLU A 180 18.82 -1.23 -8.78
CA GLU A 180 19.03 -1.05 -7.34
C GLU A 180 17.98 -1.76 -6.49
N ARG A 181 16.76 -1.92 -7.02
CA ARG A 181 15.55 -2.33 -6.27
C ARG A 181 14.79 -3.48 -6.93
N SER A 182 15.46 -4.39 -7.63
CA SER A 182 14.81 -5.48 -8.37
C SER A 182 14.47 -6.73 -7.54
N ARG A 183 15.09 -6.90 -6.36
CA ARG A 183 14.93 -8.12 -5.56
C ARG A 183 13.50 -8.32 -5.07
N GLY A 184 13.01 -9.56 -5.14
CA GLY A 184 11.66 -9.93 -4.75
C GLY A 184 10.56 -9.36 -5.65
N LEU A 185 10.91 -8.89 -6.86
CA LEU A 185 9.95 -8.39 -7.85
C LEU A 185 9.80 -9.34 -9.03
N ILE A 186 8.58 -9.46 -9.51
CA ILE A 186 8.24 -10.08 -10.79
C ILE A 186 7.83 -8.96 -11.75
N ALA A 187 8.37 -8.98 -12.97
CA ALA A 187 8.12 -8.01 -14.02
C ALA A 187 7.30 -8.61 -15.15
N LEU A 188 6.16 -7.99 -15.47
CA LEU A 188 5.40 -8.25 -16.68
C LEU A 188 5.67 -7.11 -17.67
N LEU A 189 6.13 -7.45 -18.87
CA LEU A 189 6.43 -6.50 -19.93
C LEU A 189 5.18 -6.29 -20.78
N PRO A 190 4.52 -5.11 -20.73
CA PRO A 190 3.18 -4.97 -21.25
C PRO A 190 3.07 -5.01 -22.77
N SER A 191 2.00 -5.65 -23.28
CA SER A 191 1.77 -5.84 -24.71
C SER A 191 1.53 -4.54 -25.47
N PHE A 192 1.05 -3.47 -24.80
CA PHE A 192 0.77 -2.17 -25.43
C PHE A 192 1.88 -1.14 -25.24
N ALA A 193 2.23 -0.87 -23.99
CA ALA A 193 3.04 0.29 -23.63
C ALA A 193 4.44 -0.09 -23.15
N GLY A 194 4.86 -1.37 -23.22
CA GLY A 194 6.21 -1.79 -22.85
C GLY A 194 7.29 -1.41 -23.85
N ASP A 195 8.55 -1.32 -23.39
CA ASP A 195 9.71 -1.06 -24.25
C ASP A 195 9.83 -2.07 -25.40
N VAL A 196 9.68 -3.36 -25.08
CA VAL A 196 9.73 -4.47 -26.04
C VAL A 196 8.64 -4.29 -27.11
N SER A 197 7.39 -4.10 -26.68
CA SER A 197 6.24 -3.94 -27.59
C SER A 197 6.35 -2.71 -28.48
N GLN A 198 6.98 -1.63 -28.00
CA GLN A 198 7.23 -0.44 -28.80
C GLN A 198 8.33 -0.66 -29.86
N CYS A 199 9.41 -1.38 -29.53
CA CYS A 199 10.43 -1.77 -30.51
C CYS A 199 9.84 -2.66 -31.60
N LEU A 200 9.07 -3.69 -31.21
CA LEU A 200 8.38 -4.58 -32.15
C LEU A 200 7.44 -3.82 -33.10
N ARG A 201 6.63 -2.89 -32.57
CA ARG A 201 5.75 -2.04 -33.38
C ARG A 201 6.51 -1.13 -34.36
N ALA A 202 7.74 -0.76 -34.03
CA ALA A 202 8.62 0.01 -34.91
C ALA A 202 9.38 -0.86 -35.94
N GLY A 203 9.19 -2.19 -35.92
CA GLY A 203 9.94 -3.14 -36.75
C GLY A 203 11.35 -3.42 -36.26
N ASP A 204 11.73 -2.95 -35.07
CA ASP A 204 13.05 -3.11 -34.47
C ASP A 204 13.13 -4.38 -33.62
N SER A 205 13.32 -5.51 -34.28
CA SER A 205 13.40 -6.83 -33.62
C SER A 205 14.66 -6.96 -32.74
N ASP A 206 15.78 -6.37 -33.16
CA ASP A 206 17.03 -6.40 -32.41
C ASP A 206 16.92 -5.56 -31.13
N GLY A 207 16.33 -4.36 -31.21
CA GLY A 207 16.05 -3.53 -30.04
C GLY A 207 15.06 -4.17 -29.08
N ALA A 208 14.05 -4.89 -29.58
CA ALA A 208 13.12 -5.64 -28.74
C ALA A 208 13.83 -6.77 -27.97
N ALA A 209 14.70 -7.53 -28.63
CA ALA A 209 15.51 -8.58 -28.00
C ALA A 209 16.49 -8.00 -26.97
N ALA A 210 17.14 -6.87 -27.29
CA ALA A 210 18.04 -6.18 -26.37
C ALA A 210 17.31 -5.65 -25.12
N ALA A 211 16.13 -5.05 -25.29
CA ALA A 211 15.31 -4.57 -24.19
C ALA A 211 14.87 -5.73 -23.27
N LEU A 212 14.43 -6.84 -23.85
CA LEU A 212 14.07 -8.05 -23.08
C LEU A 212 15.27 -8.59 -22.30
N ALA A 213 16.43 -8.73 -22.96
CA ALA A 213 17.65 -9.19 -22.30
C ALA A 213 18.06 -8.28 -21.14
N GLU A 214 17.90 -6.96 -21.29
CA GLU A 214 18.17 -6.01 -20.21
C GLU A 214 17.24 -6.25 -19.01
N PHE A 215 15.93 -6.43 -19.22
CA PHE A 215 15.02 -6.75 -18.11
C PHE A 215 15.33 -8.10 -17.46
N LYS A 216 15.68 -9.14 -18.24
CA LYS A 216 16.13 -10.44 -17.70
C LYS A 216 17.38 -10.28 -16.83
N ASN A 217 18.31 -9.38 -17.19
CA ASN A 217 19.49 -9.08 -16.37
C ASN A 217 19.14 -8.31 -15.09
N ILE A 218 18.10 -7.47 -15.11
CA ILE A 218 17.68 -6.67 -13.94
C ILE A 218 16.95 -7.54 -12.91
N PHE A 219 15.96 -8.31 -13.36
CA PHE A 219 15.04 -9.04 -12.47
C PHE A 219 15.41 -10.52 -12.33
N GLY A 220 16.19 -11.08 -13.25
CA GLY A 220 16.39 -12.53 -13.39
C GLY A 220 15.44 -13.13 -14.42
N ALA A 221 15.92 -14.12 -15.17
CA ALA A 221 15.16 -14.73 -16.28
C ALA A 221 13.80 -15.30 -15.86
N ASP A 222 13.73 -15.92 -14.68
CA ASP A 222 12.50 -16.54 -14.14
C ASP A 222 11.49 -15.52 -13.57
N ASN A 223 11.87 -14.24 -13.53
CA ASN A 223 11.08 -13.15 -12.95
C ASN A 223 10.57 -12.19 -14.02
N VAL A 224 10.80 -12.47 -15.30
CA VAL A 224 10.37 -11.63 -16.42
C VAL A 224 9.41 -12.41 -17.30
N PHE A 225 8.24 -11.83 -17.51
CA PHE A 225 7.19 -12.40 -18.35
C PHE A 225 6.83 -11.42 -19.46
N LEU A 226 6.61 -11.93 -20.67
CA LEU A 226 6.06 -11.15 -21.77
C LEU A 226 4.53 -11.23 -21.72
N GLU A 227 3.87 -10.09 -21.58
CA GLU A 227 2.41 -10.02 -21.54
C GLU A 227 1.85 -10.17 -22.95
N ILE A 228 0.83 -11.01 -23.10
CA ILE A 228 -0.01 -11.08 -24.29
C ILE A 228 -1.47 -10.83 -23.92
N THR A 229 -2.18 -10.14 -24.81
CA THR A 229 -3.57 -9.71 -24.61
C THR A 229 -4.39 -9.87 -25.89
N HIS A 230 -5.71 -9.87 -25.81
CA HIS A 230 -6.58 -10.03 -26.98
C HIS A 230 -7.55 -8.85 -27.11
N HIS A 231 -7.15 -7.86 -27.91
CA HIS A 231 -7.90 -6.62 -28.18
C HIS A 231 -7.98 -6.40 -29.71
N PRO A 232 -8.88 -7.12 -30.40
CA PRO A 232 -8.92 -7.17 -31.86
C PRO A 232 -9.36 -5.87 -32.54
N LYS A 233 -9.98 -4.94 -31.82
CA LYS A 233 -10.37 -3.63 -32.36
C LYS A 233 -9.21 -2.64 -32.35
N VAL A 234 -8.11 -2.96 -31.66
CA VAL A 234 -6.90 -2.15 -31.70
C VAL A 234 -6.11 -2.47 -32.97
N ALA A 235 -5.89 -1.44 -33.79
CA ALA A 235 -5.19 -1.59 -35.07
C ALA A 235 -3.77 -2.17 -34.89
N GLY A 236 -3.46 -3.24 -35.64
CA GLY A 236 -2.16 -3.91 -35.62
C GLY A 236 -1.89 -4.76 -34.37
N HIS A 237 -2.88 -4.93 -33.48
CA HIS A 237 -2.68 -5.63 -32.21
C HIS A 237 -2.36 -7.11 -32.37
N GLU A 238 -3.10 -7.82 -33.23
CA GLU A 238 -2.92 -9.25 -33.45
C GLU A 238 -1.53 -9.58 -34.01
N GLU A 239 -1.04 -8.77 -34.96
CA GLU A 239 0.31 -8.89 -35.50
C GLU A 239 1.37 -8.69 -34.39
N LEU A 240 1.20 -7.65 -33.56
CA LEU A 240 2.08 -7.41 -32.43
C LEU A 240 2.08 -8.57 -31.42
N GLN A 241 0.92 -9.20 -31.16
CA GLN A 241 0.86 -10.38 -30.28
C GLN A 241 1.65 -11.55 -30.85
N GLN A 242 1.55 -11.81 -32.16
CA GLN A 242 2.33 -12.87 -32.81
C GLN A 242 3.85 -12.59 -32.73
N GLN A 243 4.27 -11.34 -32.89
CA GLN A 243 5.66 -10.93 -32.73
C GLN A 243 6.16 -11.14 -31.29
N ILE A 244 5.36 -10.79 -30.28
CA ILE A 244 5.67 -11.02 -28.86
C ILE A 244 5.81 -12.52 -28.58
N ILE A 245 4.89 -13.35 -29.08
CA ILE A 245 4.94 -14.81 -28.93
C ILE A 245 6.19 -15.39 -29.60
N ALA A 246 6.55 -14.91 -30.79
CA ALA A 246 7.75 -15.35 -31.49
C ALA A 246 9.02 -14.99 -30.71
N LEU A 247 9.10 -13.76 -30.17
CA LEU A 247 10.22 -13.31 -29.33
C LEU A 247 10.32 -14.13 -28.03
N ALA A 248 9.20 -14.40 -27.38
CA ALA A 248 9.14 -15.20 -26.16
C ALA A 248 9.73 -16.60 -26.39
N ARG A 249 9.29 -17.26 -27.48
CA ARG A 249 9.79 -18.59 -27.88
C ARG A 249 11.29 -18.58 -28.24
N ALA A 250 11.74 -17.56 -28.99
CA ALA A 250 13.13 -17.46 -29.41
C ALA A 250 14.10 -17.17 -28.25
N SER A 251 13.62 -16.49 -27.21
CA SER A 251 14.43 -16.06 -26.05
C SER A 251 14.26 -16.94 -24.81
N ASP A 252 13.46 -18.00 -24.90
CA ASP A 252 13.05 -18.84 -23.77
C ASP A 252 12.56 -17.99 -22.59
N THR A 253 11.54 -17.17 -22.86
CA THR A 253 10.90 -16.28 -21.89
C THR A 253 9.44 -16.65 -21.78
N SER A 254 8.94 -16.82 -20.55
CA SER A 254 7.55 -17.19 -20.31
C SER A 254 6.57 -16.10 -20.74
N LEU A 255 5.45 -16.53 -21.32
CA LEU A 255 4.32 -15.68 -21.63
C LEU A 255 3.37 -15.60 -20.43
N VAL A 256 2.63 -14.49 -20.34
CA VAL A 256 1.50 -14.37 -19.41
C VAL A 256 0.32 -13.72 -20.14
N GLY A 257 -0.83 -14.39 -20.13
CA GLY A 257 -2.07 -13.86 -20.70
C GLY A 257 -2.72 -12.91 -19.71
N GLN A 258 -3.08 -11.70 -20.15
CA GLN A 258 -3.74 -10.67 -19.33
C GLN A 258 -4.74 -9.86 -20.19
N HIS A 259 -5.45 -8.90 -19.60
CA HIS A 259 -6.46 -8.11 -20.30
C HIS A 259 -6.48 -6.62 -19.94
N ASP A 260 -5.48 -6.15 -19.18
CA ASP A 260 -5.32 -4.75 -18.76
C ASP A 260 -6.64 -4.09 -18.30
N VAL A 261 -7.14 -4.49 -17.13
CA VAL A 261 -8.50 -4.16 -16.69
C VAL A 261 -8.60 -2.72 -16.18
N TYR A 262 -9.53 -1.93 -16.73
CA TYR A 262 -9.84 -0.56 -16.28
C TYR A 262 -11.28 -0.37 -15.78
N TYR A 263 -12.17 -1.33 -16.03
CA TYR A 263 -13.57 -1.30 -15.59
C TYR A 263 -14.12 -2.71 -15.40
N LEU A 264 -15.28 -2.87 -14.73
CA LEU A 264 -15.76 -4.19 -14.32
C LEU A 264 -16.62 -4.88 -15.38
N ASN A 265 -17.48 -4.13 -16.06
CA ASN A 265 -18.41 -4.68 -17.06
C ASN A 265 -18.25 -3.94 -18.39
N PRO A 266 -18.46 -4.59 -19.55
CA PRO A 266 -18.38 -3.93 -20.86
C PRO A 266 -19.22 -2.66 -20.99
N ASP A 267 -20.36 -2.60 -20.30
CA ASP A 267 -21.26 -1.42 -20.30
C ASP A 267 -20.64 -0.20 -19.59
N ASP A 268 -19.64 -0.40 -18.72
CA ASP A 268 -18.90 0.67 -18.02
C ASP A 268 -17.89 1.38 -18.94
N ARG A 269 -17.73 0.91 -20.19
CA ARG A 269 -16.79 1.48 -21.17
C ARG A 269 -17.06 2.96 -21.43
N GLU A 270 -18.31 3.34 -21.69
CA GLU A 270 -18.64 4.73 -22.02
C GLU A 270 -18.27 5.69 -20.88
N ALA A 271 -18.57 5.32 -19.64
CA ALA A 271 -18.19 6.10 -18.46
C ALA A 271 -16.67 6.20 -18.31
N THR A 272 -15.94 5.10 -18.57
CA THR A 272 -14.47 5.10 -18.55
C THR A 272 -13.88 6.04 -19.59
N GLU A 273 -14.40 6.00 -20.82
CA GLU A 273 -13.90 6.84 -21.90
C GLU A 273 -14.21 8.32 -21.65
N ILE A 274 -15.38 8.67 -21.12
CA ILE A 274 -15.67 10.05 -20.69
C ILE A 274 -14.63 10.53 -19.66
N MET A 275 -14.31 9.71 -18.67
CA MET A 275 -13.31 10.05 -17.65
C MET A 275 -11.91 10.22 -18.27
N ARG A 276 -11.51 9.35 -19.20
CA ARG A 276 -10.22 9.46 -19.92
C ARG A 276 -10.16 10.72 -20.79
N ARG A 277 -11.26 11.07 -21.46
CA ARG A 277 -11.37 12.34 -22.22
C ARG A 277 -11.21 13.57 -21.32
N ILE A 278 -11.76 13.54 -20.10
CA ILE A 278 -11.55 14.61 -19.11
C ILE A 278 -10.06 14.71 -18.74
N GLN A 279 -9.36 13.58 -18.60
CA GLN A 279 -7.94 13.57 -18.30
C GLN A 279 -7.09 14.13 -19.46
N GLN A 280 -7.41 13.73 -20.69
CA GLN A 280 -6.60 14.00 -21.89
C GLN A 280 -6.93 15.34 -22.54
N GLY A 281 -8.14 15.87 -22.31
CA GLY A 281 -8.66 17.05 -22.98
C GLY A 281 -9.14 16.81 -24.42
N GLU A 282 -9.08 15.57 -24.89
CA GLU A 282 -9.47 15.14 -26.25
C GLU A 282 -9.95 13.69 -26.27
N HIS A 283 -10.38 13.22 -27.44
CA HIS A 283 -10.72 11.80 -27.64
C HIS A 283 -9.48 10.91 -27.52
N GLY A 284 -9.65 9.80 -26.79
CA GLY A 284 -8.63 8.79 -26.64
C GLY A 284 -8.45 7.93 -27.88
N LYS A 285 -7.42 7.08 -27.86
CA LYS A 285 -7.26 5.99 -28.82
C LYS A 285 -7.99 4.75 -28.30
N ASN A 286 -8.53 3.94 -29.22
CA ASN A 286 -9.14 2.65 -28.90
C ASN A 286 -10.37 2.73 -27.98
N GLU A 287 -11.12 3.82 -28.01
CA GLU A 287 -12.33 4.01 -27.16
C GLU A 287 -13.40 2.92 -27.40
N ASP A 288 -13.36 2.25 -28.56
CA ASP A 288 -14.27 1.15 -28.94
C ASP A 288 -13.87 -0.23 -28.44
N GLU A 289 -12.67 -0.36 -27.85
CA GLU A 289 -12.16 -1.61 -27.32
C GLU A 289 -12.68 -1.93 -25.91
N ASP A 290 -12.79 -3.22 -25.62
CA ASP A 290 -13.14 -3.74 -24.30
C ASP A 290 -11.88 -3.95 -23.44
N PHE A 291 -11.89 -3.33 -22.26
CA PHE A 291 -10.89 -3.47 -21.19
C PHE A 291 -11.58 -3.80 -19.85
N SER A 292 -12.71 -4.50 -19.93
CA SER A 292 -13.46 -4.93 -18.76
C SER A 292 -12.84 -6.14 -18.06
N PHE A 293 -13.27 -6.41 -16.84
CA PHE A 293 -12.88 -7.61 -16.12
C PHE A 293 -13.44 -8.87 -16.80
N ILE A 294 -12.56 -9.73 -17.31
CA ILE A 294 -12.95 -11.00 -17.94
C ILE A 294 -12.96 -12.19 -16.95
N SER A 295 -13.84 -13.16 -17.21
CA SER A 295 -13.89 -14.44 -16.49
C SER A 295 -12.80 -15.41 -16.97
N GLU A 296 -12.49 -16.44 -16.18
CA GLU A 296 -11.59 -17.52 -16.59
C GLU A 296 -12.06 -18.21 -17.88
N LYS A 297 -13.37 -18.47 -18.02
CA LYS A 297 -13.96 -19.05 -19.25
C LYS A 297 -13.78 -18.16 -20.48
N THR A 298 -13.74 -16.85 -20.29
CA THR A 298 -13.43 -15.91 -21.38
C THR A 298 -11.95 -15.98 -21.69
N ALA A 299 -11.07 -15.94 -20.68
CA ALA A 299 -9.63 -16.06 -20.85
C ALA A 299 -9.24 -17.37 -21.56
N GLU A 300 -9.83 -18.52 -21.22
CA GLU A 300 -9.65 -19.80 -21.91
C GLU A 300 -9.91 -19.71 -23.42
N LYS A 301 -10.94 -18.96 -23.82
CA LYS A 301 -11.27 -18.77 -25.25
C LYS A 301 -10.26 -17.86 -25.94
N LEU A 302 -9.84 -16.80 -25.27
CA LEU A 302 -8.90 -15.81 -25.81
C LEU A 302 -7.48 -16.38 -25.95
N PHE A 303 -7.06 -17.21 -25.01
CA PHE A 303 -5.71 -17.79 -24.95
C PHE A 303 -5.69 -19.28 -25.35
N LYS A 304 -6.68 -19.76 -26.10
CA LYS A 304 -6.77 -21.16 -26.55
C LYS A 304 -5.52 -21.66 -27.29
N ASP A 305 -4.84 -20.77 -28.00
CA ASP A 305 -3.65 -21.07 -28.82
C ASP A 305 -2.34 -20.89 -28.02
N THR A 306 -2.43 -20.39 -26.78
CA THR A 306 -1.32 -20.14 -25.83
C THR A 306 -1.72 -20.55 -24.40
N PRO A 307 -1.99 -21.85 -24.16
CA PRO A 307 -2.46 -22.33 -22.85
C PRO A 307 -1.42 -22.13 -21.73
N ASP A 308 -0.13 -22.11 -22.07
CA ASP A 308 0.96 -21.77 -21.16
C ASP A 308 0.80 -20.35 -20.59
N ALA A 309 0.47 -19.37 -21.43
CA ALA A 309 0.23 -17.99 -21.02
C ALA A 309 -0.97 -17.86 -20.07
N LEU A 310 -2.03 -18.66 -20.27
CA LEU A 310 -3.19 -18.69 -19.40
C LEU A 310 -2.80 -19.17 -17.98
N THR A 311 -2.08 -20.30 -17.90
CA THR A 311 -1.69 -20.93 -16.63
C THR A 311 -0.60 -20.18 -15.87
N ALA A 312 0.24 -19.42 -16.57
CA ALA A 312 1.33 -18.63 -15.96
C ALA A 312 0.82 -17.66 -14.88
N SER A 313 -0.38 -17.09 -15.07
CA SER A 313 -0.97 -16.16 -14.11
C SER A 313 -1.21 -16.79 -12.72
N GLY A 314 -1.72 -18.03 -12.67
CA GLY A 314 -1.87 -18.81 -11.45
C GLY A 314 -0.53 -19.15 -10.80
N HIS A 315 0.49 -19.50 -11.59
CA HIS A 315 1.84 -19.78 -11.07
C HIS A 315 2.49 -18.54 -10.46
N ILE A 316 2.37 -17.38 -11.09
CA ILE A 316 2.83 -16.10 -10.52
C ILE A 316 2.07 -15.80 -9.24
N ALA A 317 0.75 -16.00 -9.23
CA ALA A 317 -0.06 -15.80 -8.04
C ALA A 317 0.38 -16.68 -6.87
N ASP A 318 0.79 -17.93 -7.11
CA ASP A 318 1.30 -18.83 -6.07
C ASP A 318 2.61 -18.33 -5.46
N ARG A 319 3.52 -17.82 -6.30
CA ARG A 319 4.81 -17.27 -5.87
C ARG A 319 4.65 -16.03 -4.98
N CYS A 320 3.73 -15.14 -5.32
CA CYS A 320 3.52 -13.89 -4.58
C CYS A 320 2.99 -14.15 -3.16
N THR A 321 3.81 -14.03 -2.13
CA THR A 321 3.43 -14.28 -0.73
C THR A 321 3.78 -13.08 0.14
N LEU A 322 2.75 -12.36 0.57
CA LEU A 322 2.88 -11.17 1.42
C LEU A 322 2.16 -11.38 2.75
N SER A 323 2.84 -11.03 3.84
CA SER A 323 2.26 -11.03 5.19
C SER A 323 2.50 -9.69 5.87
N PHE A 324 1.43 -9.07 6.38
CA PHE A 324 1.50 -7.83 7.14
C PHE A 324 0.96 -8.01 8.56
N GLU A 325 1.71 -7.51 9.54
CA GLU A 325 1.17 -7.25 10.88
C GLU A 325 0.45 -5.89 10.89
N LEU A 326 -0.84 -5.89 10.56
CA LEU A 326 -1.65 -4.67 10.59
C LEU A 326 -2.18 -4.38 11.99
N GLY A 327 -2.28 -3.09 12.34
CA GLY A 327 -2.88 -2.63 13.60
C GLY A 327 -1.93 -2.59 14.80
N LYS A 328 -0.68 -3.03 14.63
CA LYS A 328 0.40 -2.80 15.59
C LYS A 328 0.93 -1.38 15.45
N TRP A 329 1.11 -0.70 16.57
CA TRP A 329 1.74 0.62 16.59
C TRP A 329 3.25 0.47 16.53
N THR A 330 3.86 1.23 15.64
CA THR A 330 5.31 1.35 15.54
C THR A 330 5.68 2.77 15.94
N PHE A 331 6.30 2.92 17.10
CA PHE A 331 6.85 4.20 17.54
C PHE A 331 8.29 4.33 17.02
N PRO A 332 8.75 5.56 16.75
CA PRO A 332 10.16 5.78 16.42
C PRO A 332 11.05 5.29 17.57
N THR A 333 12.28 4.88 17.26
CA THR A 333 13.30 4.62 18.28
C THR A 333 13.80 5.94 18.83
N VAL A 334 13.70 6.12 20.14
CA VAL A 334 13.98 7.41 20.82
C VAL A 334 15.06 7.15 21.86
N PRO A 335 16.06 8.03 21.98
CA PRO A 335 17.04 7.91 23.04
C PRO A 335 16.39 8.33 24.36
N VAL A 336 16.57 7.51 25.39
CA VAL A 336 16.15 7.81 26.76
C VAL A 336 16.96 9.02 27.26
N SER A 337 16.31 9.97 27.93
CA SER A 337 17.00 11.14 28.49
C SER A 337 18.08 10.74 29.49
N LYS A 338 19.19 11.50 29.53
CA LYS A 338 20.30 11.25 30.46
C LYS A 338 19.81 11.18 31.91
N GLY A 339 20.20 10.11 32.62
CA GLY A 339 19.83 9.89 34.01
C GLY A 339 18.67 8.90 34.20
N PHE A 340 18.00 8.47 33.12
CA PHE A 340 16.96 7.44 33.17
C PHE A 340 17.43 6.15 32.47
N LYS A 341 16.94 5.01 32.94
CA LYS A 341 17.22 3.70 32.35
C LYS A 341 16.32 3.40 31.15
N ASN A 342 15.07 3.88 31.18
CA ASN A 342 14.08 3.68 30.12
C ASN A 342 13.05 4.82 30.09
N HIS A 343 12.19 4.82 29.07
CA HIS A 343 11.14 5.83 28.87
C HIS A 343 10.04 5.80 29.94
N ASP A 344 9.80 4.66 30.57
CA ASP A 344 8.79 4.51 31.62
C ASP A 344 9.22 5.27 32.89
N GLU A 345 10.49 5.12 33.27
CA GLU A 345 11.11 5.85 34.37
C GLU A 345 11.15 7.36 34.07
N GLU A 346 11.49 7.74 32.83
CA GLU A 346 11.50 9.14 32.41
C GLU A 346 10.10 9.78 32.49
N LEU A 347 9.07 9.09 31.99
CA LEU A 347 7.69 9.60 32.04
C LEU A 347 7.21 9.74 33.49
N ARG A 348 7.46 8.73 34.33
CA ARG A 348 7.12 8.76 35.75
C ARG A 348 7.77 9.97 36.43
N ALA A 349 9.08 10.16 36.25
CA ALA A 349 9.79 11.30 36.84
C ALA A 349 9.23 12.66 36.39
N LYS A 350 8.92 12.81 35.09
CA LYS A 350 8.30 14.04 34.55
C LYS A 350 6.89 14.28 35.11
N ALA A 351 6.09 13.24 35.29
CA ALA A 351 4.75 13.37 35.87
C ALA A 351 4.80 13.89 37.31
N TYR A 352 5.65 13.32 38.16
CA TYR A 352 5.81 13.79 39.54
C TYR A 352 6.42 15.20 39.62
N ALA A 353 7.44 15.50 38.81
CA ALA A 353 7.99 16.86 38.74
C ALA A 353 6.94 17.90 38.29
N GLY A 354 5.96 17.47 37.48
CA GLY A 354 4.83 18.26 37.04
C GLY A 354 3.92 18.76 38.17
N ILE A 355 3.87 18.07 39.32
CA ILE A 355 3.04 18.46 40.48
C ILE A 355 3.44 19.87 40.93
N ALA A 356 4.74 20.04 41.23
CA ALA A 356 5.29 21.32 41.65
C ALA A 356 5.20 22.36 40.52
N ALA A 357 5.48 21.98 39.27
CA ALA A 357 5.43 22.89 38.13
C ALA A 357 4.01 23.45 37.84
N ARG A 358 2.97 22.68 38.18
CA ARG A 358 1.56 23.10 38.07
C ARG A 358 1.02 23.75 39.35
N GLY A 359 1.82 23.83 40.42
CA GLY A 359 1.41 24.39 41.70
C GLY A 359 0.36 23.55 42.42
N LEU A 360 0.29 22.25 42.14
CA LEU A 360 -0.59 21.33 42.85
C LEU A 360 0.02 20.92 44.19
N ALA A 361 -0.83 20.66 45.19
CA ALA A 361 -0.40 20.01 46.42
C ALA A 361 -0.23 18.52 46.16
N GLU A 362 0.87 17.94 46.67
CA GLU A 362 1.13 16.49 46.60
C GLU A 362 0.25 15.76 47.63
N THR A 363 -1.03 15.62 47.31
CA THR A 363 -2.00 14.88 48.12
C THR A 363 -2.03 13.41 47.73
N LYS A 364 -2.65 12.59 48.60
CA LYS A 364 -2.88 11.18 48.30
C LYS A 364 -3.73 10.98 47.04
N GLU A 365 -4.74 11.82 46.81
CA GLU A 365 -5.59 11.74 45.60
C GLU A 365 -4.78 11.98 44.32
N VAL A 366 -3.87 12.95 44.33
CA VAL A 366 -3.01 13.27 43.18
C VAL A 366 -2.04 12.12 42.91
N THR A 367 -1.36 11.62 43.95
CA THR A 367 -0.37 10.54 43.83
C THR A 367 -1.01 9.22 43.41
N ASP A 368 -2.13 8.82 44.04
CA ASP A 368 -2.88 7.61 43.67
C ASP A 368 -3.37 7.68 42.20
N ARG A 369 -3.80 8.86 41.73
CA ARG A 369 -4.22 9.05 40.33
C ARG A 369 -3.05 8.97 39.35
N ILE A 370 -1.91 9.57 39.69
CA ILE A 370 -0.69 9.50 38.86
C ILE A 370 -0.25 8.04 38.69
N ASP A 371 -0.14 7.30 39.80
CA ASP A 371 0.31 5.90 39.78
C ASP A 371 -0.62 5.01 38.97
N TYR A 372 -1.94 5.14 39.16
CA TYR A 372 -2.93 4.41 38.39
C TYR A 372 -2.82 4.66 36.87
N GLU A 373 -2.71 5.92 36.46
CA GLU A 373 -2.59 6.27 35.04
C GLU A 373 -1.26 5.77 34.46
N LEU A 374 -0.14 5.97 35.17
CA LEU A 374 1.18 5.53 34.73
C LEU A 374 1.23 4.02 34.53
N ASP A 375 0.67 3.23 35.44
CA ASP A 375 0.64 1.77 35.33
C ASP A 375 -0.07 1.34 34.04
N ILE A 376 -1.19 1.98 33.68
CA ILE A 376 -1.92 1.66 32.45
C ILE A 376 -1.14 2.11 31.21
N ILE A 377 -0.56 3.31 31.22
CA ILE A 377 0.20 3.88 30.09
C ILE A 377 1.43 3.01 29.79
N ILE A 378 2.17 2.64 30.84
CA ILE A 378 3.40 1.83 30.74
C ILE A 378 3.06 0.41 30.29
N ASN A 379 2.06 -0.25 30.90
CA ASN A 379 1.67 -1.60 30.51
C ASN A 379 1.21 -1.70 29.05
N LYS A 380 0.65 -0.62 28.48
CA LYS A 380 0.26 -0.56 27.07
C LYS A 380 1.38 -0.06 26.14
N GLY A 381 2.56 0.27 26.66
CA GLY A 381 3.72 0.71 25.88
C GLY A 381 3.60 2.12 25.30
N PHE A 382 2.80 3.00 25.93
CA PHE A 382 2.54 4.35 25.42
C PHE A 382 3.40 5.44 26.07
N ALA A 383 4.39 5.07 26.87
CA ALA A 383 5.29 6.05 27.51
C ALA A 383 6.02 6.92 26.47
N VAL A 384 6.56 6.30 25.42
CA VAL A 384 7.23 6.99 24.31
C VAL A 384 6.30 7.99 23.63
N TYR A 385 5.04 7.61 23.41
CA TYR A 385 4.04 8.49 22.79
C TYR A 385 3.78 9.75 23.62
N TYR A 386 3.61 9.60 24.94
CA TYR A 386 3.47 10.74 25.85
C TYR A 386 4.69 11.66 25.81
N LEU A 387 5.90 11.09 25.83
CA LEU A 387 7.15 11.87 25.79
C LEU A 387 7.32 12.63 24.46
N ILE A 388 6.96 12.02 23.33
CA ILE A 388 6.94 12.68 22.01
C ILE A 388 6.04 13.92 22.06
N VAL A 389 4.78 13.73 22.45
CA VAL A 389 3.77 14.79 22.39
C VAL A 389 4.10 15.90 23.39
N ALA A 390 4.57 15.54 24.58
CA ALA A 390 5.03 16.52 25.58
C ALA A 390 6.19 17.38 25.05
N ASP A 391 7.17 16.80 24.37
CA ASP A 391 8.31 17.55 23.81
C ASP A 391 7.89 18.47 22.65
N LEU A 392 7.00 18.01 21.77
CA LEU A 392 6.43 18.84 20.70
C LEU A 392 5.69 20.05 21.26
N LEU A 393 4.87 19.86 22.29
CA LEU A 393 4.15 20.95 22.94
C LEU A 393 5.07 21.87 23.75
N ALA A 394 6.13 21.34 24.34
CA ALA A 394 7.17 22.15 24.98
C ALA A 394 7.91 23.02 23.96
N PHE A 395 8.25 22.47 22.79
CA PHE A 395 8.79 23.23 21.67
C PHE A 395 7.82 24.35 21.24
N ALA A 396 6.55 24.03 21.03
CA ALA A 396 5.55 25.01 20.63
C ALA A 396 5.46 26.17 21.62
N ARG A 397 5.43 25.88 22.94
CA ARG A 397 5.44 26.90 23.99
C ARG A 397 6.69 27.79 23.94
N ARG A 398 7.88 27.20 23.78
CA ARG A 398 9.14 27.98 23.71
C ARG A 398 9.19 28.91 22.51
N GLU A 399 8.67 28.47 21.37
CA GLU A 399 8.64 29.25 20.12
C GLU A 399 7.38 30.14 20.00
N ASN A 400 6.60 30.26 21.08
CA ASN A 400 5.34 31.02 21.14
C ASN A 400 4.33 30.63 20.03
N ILE A 401 4.25 29.34 19.71
CA ILE A 401 3.26 28.77 18.79
C ILE A 401 2.02 28.41 19.60
N LEU A 402 0.89 29.03 19.24
CA LEU A 402 -0.40 28.70 19.86
C LEU A 402 -0.76 27.25 19.54
N THR A 403 -1.06 26.50 20.60
CA THR A 403 -1.47 25.10 20.53
C THR A 403 -2.66 24.87 21.45
N THR A 404 -3.47 23.88 21.12
CA THR A 404 -4.46 23.33 22.05
C THR A 404 -4.54 21.83 21.86
N THR A 405 -4.99 21.12 22.89
CA THR A 405 -5.17 19.68 22.84
C THR A 405 -6.65 19.38 23.04
N ARG A 406 -7.22 18.57 22.15
CA ARG A 406 -8.65 18.24 22.16
C ARG A 406 -8.87 16.76 22.44
N GLY A 407 -10.14 16.39 22.48
CA GLY A 407 -10.56 15.01 22.67
C GLY A 407 -10.39 14.55 24.10
N SER A 408 -10.28 13.24 24.26
CA SER A 408 -10.29 12.62 25.58
C SER A 408 -9.00 12.80 26.38
N ALA A 409 -7.91 13.26 25.77
CA ALA A 409 -6.62 13.47 26.45
C ALA A 409 -6.71 14.38 27.67
N ALA A 410 -7.69 15.29 27.72
CA ALA A 410 -7.96 16.15 28.87
C ALA A 410 -8.34 15.38 30.15
N GLY A 411 -8.75 14.10 30.06
CA GLY A 411 -9.04 13.25 31.21
C GLY A 411 -7.81 12.62 31.88
N SER A 412 -6.59 12.86 31.37
CA SER A 412 -5.35 12.26 31.87
C SER A 412 -4.55 13.26 32.72
N LEU A 413 -4.38 12.95 34.00
CA LEU A 413 -3.58 13.75 34.93
C LEU A 413 -2.11 13.72 34.55
N VAL A 414 -1.59 12.56 34.11
CA VAL A 414 -0.22 12.45 33.58
C VAL A 414 -0.04 13.37 32.37
N ALA A 415 -1.06 13.54 31.54
CA ALA A 415 -1.01 14.43 30.37
C ALA A 415 -1.00 15.91 30.81
N TYR A 416 -1.79 16.26 31.82
CA TYR A 416 -1.77 17.60 32.41
C TYR A 416 -0.42 17.96 33.03
N LEU A 417 0.15 17.05 33.83
CA LEU A 417 1.41 17.25 34.55
C LEU A 417 2.62 17.31 33.63
N THR A 418 2.62 16.55 32.54
CA THR A 418 3.70 16.57 31.53
C THR A 418 3.56 17.73 30.52
N GLY A 419 2.53 18.57 30.66
CA GLY A 419 2.34 19.71 29.77
C GLY A 419 1.73 19.35 28.42
N ILE A 420 1.09 18.19 28.29
CA ILE A 420 0.32 17.81 27.11
C ILE A 420 -1.00 18.56 27.09
N THR A 421 -1.73 18.59 28.20
CA THR A 421 -2.99 19.34 28.31
C THR A 421 -2.85 20.49 29.31
N ASN A 422 -3.72 21.49 29.21
CA ASN A 422 -3.80 22.59 30.18
C ASN A 422 -5.05 22.48 31.08
N VAL A 423 -5.78 21.37 31.00
CA VAL A 423 -7.02 21.12 31.75
C VAL A 423 -6.69 20.19 32.91
N ASP A 424 -6.96 20.63 34.13
CA ASP A 424 -6.81 19.81 35.34
C ASP A 424 -7.99 18.81 35.44
N PRO A 425 -7.75 17.49 35.24
CA PRO A 425 -8.82 16.51 35.25
C PRO A 425 -9.40 16.26 36.64
N LEU A 426 -8.67 16.54 37.73
CA LEU A 426 -9.20 16.38 39.08
C LEU A 426 -10.19 17.49 39.39
N PHE A 427 -9.83 18.74 39.06
CA PHE A 427 -10.71 19.89 39.23
C PHE A 427 -12.03 19.73 38.45
N TYR A 428 -11.94 19.34 37.18
CA TYR A 428 -13.11 19.15 36.30
C TYR A 428 -13.75 17.76 36.38
N LYS A 429 -13.25 16.86 37.25
CA LYS A 429 -13.73 15.48 37.44
C LYS A 429 -13.80 14.68 36.14
N LEU A 430 -12.77 14.79 35.31
CA LEU A 430 -12.67 14.11 34.02
C LEU A 430 -12.14 12.68 34.20
N PRO A 431 -12.85 11.66 33.67
CA PRO A 431 -12.44 10.26 33.81
C PRO A 431 -11.28 9.90 32.87
N PHE A 432 -10.27 9.21 33.40
CA PHE A 432 -9.12 8.73 32.62
C PHE A 432 -9.51 7.64 31.62
N GLU A 433 -10.44 6.76 31.99
CA GLU A 433 -10.85 5.61 31.19
C GLU A 433 -11.54 6.02 29.89
N ARG A 434 -12.06 7.26 29.84
CA ARG A 434 -12.60 7.83 28.62
C ARG A 434 -11.50 8.13 27.59
N PHE A 435 -10.28 8.37 28.06
CA PHE A 435 -9.07 8.52 27.26
C PHE A 435 -8.43 7.18 26.96
N LEU A 436 -8.01 6.46 28.00
CA LEU A 436 -7.30 5.21 27.86
C LEU A 436 -7.94 4.16 28.77
N ASN A 437 -8.70 3.26 28.15
CA ASN A 437 -9.34 2.17 28.86
C ASN A 437 -8.40 0.94 28.89
N PRO A 438 -8.10 0.35 30.07
CA PRO A 438 -7.32 -0.87 30.21
C PRO A 438 -7.83 -2.03 29.33
N GLU A 439 -9.14 -2.22 29.25
CA GLU A 439 -9.79 -3.35 28.59
C GLU A 439 -9.93 -3.18 27.07
N ARG A 440 -9.69 -1.96 26.55
CA ARG A 440 -9.81 -1.69 25.11
C ARG A 440 -8.46 -1.81 24.41
N PRO A 441 -8.37 -2.50 23.26
CA PRO A 441 -7.15 -2.59 22.46
C PRO A 441 -6.87 -1.34 21.61
N LYS A 442 -7.71 -0.30 21.70
CA LYS A 442 -7.53 0.94 20.92
C LYS A 442 -6.45 1.81 21.56
N ALA A 443 -5.49 2.26 20.76
CA ALA A 443 -4.49 3.23 21.22
C ALA A 443 -5.12 4.58 21.58
N PRO A 444 -4.50 5.32 22.53
CA PRO A 444 -4.88 6.67 22.86
C PRO A 444 -4.60 7.59 21.68
N ASP A 445 -5.48 8.56 21.48
CA ASP A 445 -5.32 9.59 20.45
C ASP A 445 -5.19 10.95 21.15
N ILE A 446 -4.02 11.56 21.03
CA ILE A 446 -3.73 12.89 21.58
C ILE A 446 -3.77 13.88 20.41
N ASP A 447 -4.97 14.41 20.16
CA ASP A 447 -5.22 15.40 19.12
C ASP A 447 -4.63 16.75 19.52
N MET A 448 -3.52 17.12 18.88
CA MET A 448 -2.88 18.42 19.04
C MET A 448 -3.23 19.33 17.87
N ASP A 449 -3.92 20.43 18.16
CA ASP A 449 -4.10 21.55 17.23
C ASP A 449 -2.99 22.58 17.42
N MET A 450 -2.63 23.25 16.33
CA MET A 450 -1.64 24.32 16.32
C MET A 450 -2.07 25.43 15.36
N ALA A 451 -1.45 26.60 15.50
CA ALA A 451 -1.61 27.69 14.54
C ALA A 451 -1.15 27.25 13.14
N ASP A 452 -2.07 27.33 12.16
CA ASP A 452 -1.85 26.84 10.79
C ASP A 452 -0.65 27.51 10.12
N ASN A 453 -0.49 28.82 10.29
CA ASN A 453 0.62 29.60 9.74
C ASN A 453 2.01 29.26 10.32
N ARG A 454 2.10 28.38 11.33
CA ARG A 454 3.34 27.93 11.96
C ARG A 454 3.54 26.40 11.83
N ARG A 455 2.70 25.69 11.07
CA ARG A 455 2.74 24.24 10.90
C ARG A 455 4.11 23.73 10.45
N ASP A 456 4.77 24.41 9.51
CA ASP A 456 6.07 23.98 8.97
C ASP A 456 7.20 23.98 10.00
N GLU A 457 7.12 24.84 11.03
CA GLU A 457 8.09 24.85 12.12
C GLU A 457 7.91 23.65 13.05
N MET A 458 6.65 23.29 13.33
CA MET A 458 6.31 22.09 14.09
C MET A 458 6.75 20.83 13.34
N MET A 459 6.50 20.75 12.03
CA MET A 459 6.95 19.63 11.19
C MET A 459 8.47 19.53 11.17
N ARG A 460 9.20 20.64 10.98
CA ARG A 460 10.68 20.64 11.06
C ARG A 460 11.20 20.25 12.44
N SER A 461 10.51 20.64 13.51
CA SER A 461 10.84 20.22 14.87
C SER A 461 10.68 18.71 15.02
N LEU A 462 9.54 18.16 14.57
CA LEU A 462 9.27 16.73 14.57
C LEU A 462 10.28 15.94 13.74
N SER A 463 10.65 16.41 12.55
CA SER A 463 11.68 15.75 11.73
C SER A 463 13.05 15.75 12.40
N ARG A 464 13.47 16.88 13.00
CA ARG A 464 14.71 16.94 13.80
C ARG A 464 14.64 16.03 15.01
N TRP A 465 13.47 15.95 15.65
CA TRP A 465 13.22 15.12 16.81
C TRP A 465 13.35 13.63 16.46
N ALA A 466 12.72 13.18 15.38
CA ALA A 466 12.81 11.80 14.90
C ALA A 466 14.27 11.41 14.56
N ARG A 467 15.06 12.34 14.02
CA ARG A 467 16.48 12.13 13.68
C ARG A 467 17.41 12.00 14.90
N ARG A 468 16.97 12.34 16.12
CA ARG A 468 17.80 12.23 17.34
C ARG A 468 18.06 10.77 17.78
N GLY A 469 17.23 9.82 17.34
CA GLY A 469 17.38 8.39 17.68
C GLY A 469 18.18 7.56 16.66
N SER A 470 18.59 8.15 15.53
CA SER A 470 19.29 7.44 14.44
C SER A 470 20.77 7.79 14.33
N ARG A 471 21.38 8.35 15.39
CA ARG A 471 22.82 8.68 15.45
C ARG A 471 23.54 7.88 16.50
#